data_AF-A0A939L7Z0-F1
#
_entry.id   AF-A0A939L7Z0-F1
#
_cell.length_a   1.000
_cell.length_b   1.000
_cell.length_c   1.000
_cell.angle_alpha   90.00
_cell.angle_beta   90.00
_cell.angle_gamma   90.00
#
_symmetry.space_group_name_H-M   'P 1'
#
loop_
_entity.id
_entity.type
_entity.pdbx_description
1 polymer ?
#
loop_
_entity_poly.entity_id
_entity_poly.type
_entity_poly.pdbx_seq_one_letter_code
_entity_poly.pdbx_strand_id
1 'polypeptide(L)'
;MFVEVTPHPVLMGAMNDTLEEVALDSASMPAAVCGTLRRDDGGAQRLLTSLAEAFVSGVAVDWTSVLPSTDPVRLPTYAFQHERYWPRAAAPALGGDAVSLGLGAVGHPLLGAAVELAGGAGLVCTGRLSVRTHPWLADHVVGGAVLLPGTGFVEMVVRAGDQVGCGLLEELTLQAPLVLPADGSGVQVQVVLADVDEDGRRTVEVFSRPDAADAQQGWVQHASGVVAPAEGTAVAEEDFAVWPPRDATVVDVTGIYEAGAGASYGYGPAFQGLRAVWRRGEDLFAEVALPEDVAADAG
;
A
#
# COMPACT_ATOMS: atom_id res chain seq x y z
N MET A 1 -5.32 44.67 -26.84
CA MET A 1 -6.27 45.57 -26.15
C MET A 1 -6.42 46.85 -26.96
N PHE A 2 -7.64 47.39 -27.06
CA PHE A 2 -7.92 48.69 -27.65
C PHE A 2 -8.41 49.67 -26.58
N VAL A 3 -8.01 50.93 -26.69
CA VAL A 3 -8.42 52.01 -25.77
C VAL A 3 -9.12 53.10 -26.56
N GLU A 4 -10.39 53.33 -26.28
CA GLU A 4 -11.16 54.43 -26.86
C GLU A 4 -10.97 55.70 -26.03
N VAL A 5 -10.21 56.66 -26.58
CA VAL A 5 -9.90 57.93 -25.90
C VAL A 5 -10.97 58.97 -26.23
N THR A 6 -12.06 58.96 -25.48
CA THR A 6 -13.23 59.83 -25.68
C THR A 6 -13.87 60.23 -24.35
N PRO A 7 -14.64 61.34 -24.29
CA PRO A 7 -15.39 61.73 -23.09
C PRO A 7 -16.53 60.75 -22.75
N HIS A 8 -16.90 59.91 -23.70
CA HIS A 8 -17.81 58.79 -23.53
C HIS A 8 -17.61 57.81 -24.71
N PRO A 9 -17.48 56.50 -24.47
CA PRO A 9 -17.26 55.54 -25.53
C PRO A 9 -18.47 55.46 -26.46
N VAL A 10 -18.24 55.68 -27.75
CA VAL A 10 -19.24 55.54 -28.82
C VAL A 10 -18.87 54.43 -29.80
N LEU A 11 -17.62 53.96 -29.80
CA LEU A 11 -17.13 52.91 -30.70
C LEU A 11 -16.97 51.56 -30.02
N MET A 12 -16.95 51.50 -28.68
CA MET A 12 -16.79 50.25 -27.92
C MET A 12 -17.65 49.08 -28.40
N GLY A 13 -18.94 49.31 -28.69
CA GLY A 13 -19.82 48.25 -29.19
C GLY A 13 -19.35 47.69 -30.52
N ALA A 14 -19.16 48.56 -31.52
CA ALA A 14 -18.69 48.15 -32.85
C ALA A 14 -17.28 47.53 -32.82
N MET A 15 -16.41 48.01 -31.93
CA MET A 15 -15.07 47.43 -31.72
C MET A 15 -15.17 46.01 -31.13
N ASN A 16 -16.00 45.79 -30.11
CA ASN A 16 -16.22 44.47 -29.55
C ASN A 16 -16.80 43.51 -30.60
N ASP A 17 -17.84 43.92 -31.32
CA ASP A 17 -18.47 43.10 -32.36
C ASP A 17 -17.44 42.66 -33.43
N THR A 18 -16.62 43.60 -33.89
CA THR A 18 -15.57 43.32 -34.89
C THR A 18 -14.48 42.39 -34.33
N LEU A 19 -14.09 42.58 -33.06
CA LEU A 19 -13.04 41.77 -32.44
C LEU A 19 -13.51 40.36 -32.10
N GLU A 20 -14.79 40.20 -31.76
CA GLU A 20 -15.43 38.90 -31.58
C GLU A 20 -15.49 38.14 -32.91
N GLU A 21 -15.89 38.79 -34.00
CA GLU A 21 -15.91 38.18 -35.35
C GLU A 21 -14.50 37.71 -35.78
N VAL A 22 -13.48 38.55 -35.63
CA VAL A 22 -12.08 38.20 -35.95
C VAL A 22 -11.56 37.08 -35.04
N ALA A 23 -11.94 37.08 -33.75
CA ALA A 23 -11.53 36.04 -32.80
C ALA A 23 -12.13 34.68 -33.13
N LEU A 24 -13.40 34.64 -33.57
CA LEU A 24 -14.07 33.43 -34.05
C LEU A 24 -13.36 32.85 -35.28
N ASP A 25 -13.05 33.68 -36.27
CA ASP A 25 -12.37 33.25 -37.50
C ASP A 25 -10.95 32.72 -37.25
N SER A 26 -10.28 33.24 -36.22
CA SER A 26 -8.89 32.88 -35.86
C SER A 26 -8.77 31.87 -34.73
N ALA A 27 -9.90 31.36 -34.20
CA ALA A 27 -9.97 30.49 -33.03
C ALA A 27 -9.15 31.02 -31.82
N SER A 28 -9.17 32.34 -31.62
CA SER A 28 -8.44 33.03 -30.56
C SER A 28 -9.39 33.70 -29.56
N MET A 29 -8.86 34.21 -28.46
CA MET A 29 -9.66 35.01 -27.51
C MET A 29 -9.80 36.44 -28.02
N PRO A 30 -11.00 37.06 -27.91
CA PRO A 30 -11.20 38.44 -28.34
C PRO A 30 -10.34 39.40 -27.51
N ALA A 31 -9.76 40.40 -28.18
CA ALA A 31 -9.00 41.43 -27.50
C ALA A 31 -9.93 42.32 -26.65
N ALA A 32 -9.52 42.66 -25.43
CA ALA A 32 -10.30 43.56 -24.58
C ALA A 32 -10.35 45.00 -25.15
N VAL A 33 -11.49 45.67 -24.94
CA VAL A 33 -11.73 47.08 -25.26
C VAL A 33 -12.09 47.84 -23.98
N CYS A 34 -11.50 49.02 -23.78
CA CYS A 34 -11.81 49.89 -22.65
C CYS A 34 -11.94 51.34 -23.12
N GLY A 35 -12.85 52.11 -22.51
CA GLY A 35 -12.98 53.55 -22.74
C GLY A 35 -12.30 54.37 -21.64
N THR A 36 -11.80 55.57 -21.97
CA THR A 36 -11.11 56.42 -20.98
C THR A 36 -12.05 57.13 -20.01
N LEU A 37 -13.22 57.60 -20.47
CA LEU A 37 -14.22 58.32 -19.67
C LEU A 37 -15.64 57.86 -20.02
N ARG A 38 -16.63 58.16 -19.19
CA ARG A 38 -18.03 57.81 -19.45
C ARG A 38 -18.91 59.07 -19.36
N ARG A 39 -20.07 59.01 -20.02
CA ARG A 39 -21.08 60.08 -19.95
C ARG A 39 -21.48 60.24 -18.49
N ASP A 40 -21.45 61.49 -18.02
CA ASP A 40 -21.78 61.89 -16.65
C ASP A 40 -20.91 61.22 -15.56
N ASP A 41 -19.80 60.59 -15.96
CA ASP A 41 -18.82 59.93 -15.09
C ASP A 41 -17.42 60.19 -15.68
N GLY A 42 -16.97 61.43 -15.49
CA GLY A 42 -15.66 61.91 -15.95
C GLY A 42 -14.67 62.14 -14.82
N GLY A 43 -13.45 62.57 -15.17
CA GLY A 43 -12.41 62.96 -14.22
C GLY A 43 -11.41 61.87 -13.85
N ALA A 44 -10.51 62.19 -12.92
CA ALA A 44 -9.33 61.37 -12.61
C ALA A 44 -9.68 59.98 -12.06
N GLN A 45 -10.73 59.87 -11.25
CA GLN A 45 -11.17 58.58 -10.68
C GLN A 45 -11.66 57.61 -11.76
N ARG A 46 -12.43 58.10 -12.74
CA ARG A 46 -12.87 57.30 -13.88
C ARG A 46 -11.68 56.83 -14.71
N LEU A 47 -10.74 57.73 -14.99
CA LEU A 47 -9.53 57.40 -15.74
C LEU A 47 -8.68 56.32 -15.03
N LEU A 48 -8.48 56.43 -13.71
CA LEU A 48 -7.78 55.42 -12.90
C LEU A 48 -8.52 54.07 -12.91
N THR A 49 -9.86 54.10 -12.89
CA THR A 49 -10.67 52.88 -12.98
C THR A 49 -10.52 52.21 -14.35
N SER A 50 -10.45 52.99 -15.44
CA SER A 50 -10.20 52.47 -16.79
C SER A 50 -8.79 51.88 -16.93
N LEU A 51 -7.78 52.45 -16.25
CA LEU A 51 -6.45 51.83 -16.16
C LEU A 51 -6.48 50.51 -15.38
N ALA A 52 -7.28 50.42 -14.31
CA ALA A 52 -7.47 49.18 -13.56
C ALA A 52 -8.18 48.09 -14.38
N GLU A 53 -9.20 48.47 -15.16
CA GLU A 53 -9.88 47.58 -16.11
C GLU A 53 -8.91 47.03 -17.16
N ALA A 54 -7.98 47.86 -17.66
CA ALA A 54 -6.91 47.43 -18.57
C ALA A 54 -5.96 46.42 -17.91
N PHE A 55 -5.57 46.68 -16.66
CA PHE A 55 -4.68 45.81 -15.89
C PHE A 55 -5.30 44.45 -15.60
N VAL A 56 -6.57 44.41 -15.17
CA VAL A 56 -7.32 43.15 -14.97
C VAL A 56 -7.49 42.38 -16.27
N SER A 57 -7.54 43.08 -17.40
CA SER A 57 -7.56 42.48 -18.74
C SER A 57 -6.18 42.00 -19.24
N GLY A 58 -5.16 42.02 -18.38
CA GLY A 58 -3.82 41.50 -18.67
C GLY A 58 -2.86 42.49 -19.32
N VAL A 59 -3.21 43.77 -19.45
CA VAL A 59 -2.27 44.79 -19.92
C VAL A 59 -1.32 45.22 -18.81
N ALA A 60 -0.03 45.24 -19.09
CA ALA A 60 0.96 45.80 -18.19
C ALA A 60 0.73 47.32 -18.03
N VAL A 61 0.35 47.74 -16.84
CA VAL A 61 0.16 49.16 -16.47
C VAL A 61 1.30 49.56 -15.54
N ASP A 62 2.00 50.64 -15.89
CA ASP A 62 3.01 51.22 -15.01
C ASP A 62 2.34 52.11 -13.95
N TRP A 63 1.98 51.50 -12.84
CA TRP A 63 1.36 52.16 -11.69
C TRP A 63 2.26 53.20 -11.01
N THR A 64 3.58 53.16 -11.24
CA THR A 64 4.52 54.14 -10.65
C THR A 64 4.36 55.53 -11.27
N SER A 65 3.78 55.63 -12.46
CA SER A 65 3.49 56.91 -13.13
C SER A 65 2.29 57.67 -12.53
N VAL A 66 1.41 56.97 -11.80
CA VAL A 66 0.15 57.52 -11.26
C VAL A 66 0.07 57.49 -9.73
N LEU A 67 0.85 56.64 -9.07
CA LEU A 67 0.91 56.54 -7.62
C LEU A 67 2.13 57.29 -7.07
N PRO A 68 2.01 57.99 -5.93
CA PRO A 68 3.16 58.59 -5.27
C PRO A 68 4.12 57.51 -4.77
N SER A 69 5.43 57.78 -4.86
CA SER A 69 6.44 56.93 -4.23
C SER A 69 6.27 56.97 -2.71
N THR A 70 5.92 55.84 -2.11
CA THR A 70 5.63 55.68 -0.68
C THR A 70 6.27 54.39 -0.15
N ASP A 71 6.43 54.30 1.16
CA ASP A 71 7.01 53.12 1.79
C ASP A 71 6.06 51.90 1.65
N PRO A 72 6.56 50.73 1.19
CA PRO A 72 5.74 49.53 1.07
C PRO A 72 5.22 49.06 2.43
N VAL A 73 3.92 48.76 2.50
CA VAL A 73 3.28 48.17 3.68
C VAL A 73 3.16 46.65 3.55
N ARG A 74 3.18 45.94 4.68
CA ARG A 74 2.97 44.49 4.69
C ARG A 74 1.49 44.18 4.41
N LEU A 75 1.24 43.42 3.34
CA LEU A 75 -0.08 42.87 3.02
C LEU A 75 -0.22 41.44 3.57
N PRO A 76 -1.46 40.93 3.73
CA PRO A 76 -1.68 39.50 3.95
C PRO A 76 -0.94 38.66 2.89
N THR A 77 -0.44 37.50 3.31
CA THR A 77 0.23 36.56 2.39
C THR A 77 -0.77 35.99 1.39
N TYR A 78 -0.26 35.52 0.24
CA TYR A 78 -1.07 34.83 -0.77
C TYR A 78 -1.86 33.66 -0.16
N ALA A 79 -3.15 33.57 -0.47
CA ALA A 79 -4.00 32.48 -0.01
C ALA A 79 -3.79 31.24 -0.91
N PHE A 80 -2.78 30.43 -0.60
CA PHE A 80 -2.55 29.17 -1.31
C PHE A 80 -3.75 28.22 -1.17
N GLN A 81 -4.08 27.50 -2.25
CA GLN A 81 -5.04 26.40 -2.21
C GLN A 81 -4.39 25.21 -1.49
N HIS A 82 -4.83 24.95 -0.27
CA HIS A 82 -4.27 23.89 0.57
C HIS A 82 -4.86 22.54 0.19
N GLU A 83 -4.19 21.85 -0.72
CA GLU A 83 -4.47 20.45 -1.06
C GLU A 83 -3.39 19.53 -0.50
N ARG A 84 -3.82 18.38 0.02
CA ARG A 84 -2.91 17.40 0.63
C ARG A 84 -2.25 16.55 -0.46
N TYR A 85 -1.08 16.98 -0.91
CA TYR A 85 -0.20 16.19 -1.77
C TYR A 85 0.84 15.44 -0.93
N TRP A 86 0.41 14.34 -0.31
CA TRP A 86 1.31 13.43 0.42
C TRP A 86 1.36 12.08 -0.29
N PRO A 87 2.54 11.50 -0.58
CA PRO A 87 2.61 10.17 -1.15
C PRO A 87 1.97 9.17 -0.17
N ARG A 88 0.90 8.48 -0.61
CA ARG A 88 0.41 7.29 0.09
C ARG A 88 1.42 6.18 -0.19
N ALA A 89 2.07 5.68 0.85
CA ALA A 89 2.81 4.44 0.73
C ALA A 89 1.79 3.36 0.34
N ALA A 90 1.86 2.85 -0.89
CA ALA A 90 1.36 1.52 -1.16
C ALA A 90 2.05 0.56 -0.19
N ALA A 91 1.39 -0.55 0.16
CA ALA A 91 1.99 -1.66 0.90
C ALA A 91 3.45 -1.85 0.47
N PRO A 92 4.39 -2.12 1.40
CA PRO A 92 5.81 -2.10 1.09
C PRO A 92 6.11 -3.14 0.01
N ALA A 93 6.16 -2.70 -1.25
CA ALA A 93 6.92 -3.33 -2.30
C ALA A 93 8.38 -3.19 -1.84
N LEU A 94 8.81 -4.16 -1.05
CA LEU A 94 10.18 -4.33 -0.60
C LEU A 94 11.08 -4.33 -1.83
N GLY A 95 11.77 -3.20 -2.05
CA GLY A 95 13.05 -3.10 -2.78
C GLY A 95 13.09 -3.67 -4.20
N GLY A 96 13.05 -2.78 -5.19
CA GLY A 96 13.46 -3.08 -6.57
C GLY A 96 12.51 -4.05 -7.30
N ASP A 97 12.45 -3.90 -8.62
CA ASP A 97 11.77 -4.89 -9.45
C ASP A 97 12.65 -6.16 -9.48
N ALA A 98 12.20 -7.25 -8.86
CA ALA A 98 12.91 -8.54 -8.87
C ALA A 98 13.29 -8.97 -10.30
N VAL A 99 12.43 -8.66 -11.28
CA VAL A 99 12.64 -8.96 -12.69
C VAL A 99 13.84 -8.18 -13.24
N SER A 100 14.04 -6.93 -12.81
CA SER A 100 15.20 -6.13 -13.22
C SER A 100 16.54 -6.71 -12.74
N LEU A 101 16.52 -7.55 -11.70
CA LEU A 101 17.68 -8.29 -11.18
C LEU A 101 17.82 -9.70 -11.79
N GLY A 102 16.97 -10.05 -12.75
CA GLY A 102 16.94 -11.38 -13.37
C GLY A 102 16.29 -12.46 -12.49
N LEU A 103 15.52 -12.06 -11.47
CA LEU A 103 14.81 -12.98 -10.57
C LEU A 103 13.33 -13.08 -10.96
N GLY A 104 12.70 -14.21 -10.64
CA GLY A 104 11.25 -14.36 -10.76
C GLY A 104 10.53 -13.57 -9.67
N ALA A 105 9.47 -12.85 -10.01
CA ALA A 105 8.62 -12.19 -9.03
C ALA A 105 7.61 -13.20 -8.45
N VAL A 106 7.64 -13.40 -7.13
CA VAL A 106 6.72 -14.34 -6.44
C VAL A 106 5.37 -13.70 -6.16
N GLY A 107 5.31 -12.37 -6.02
CA GLY A 107 4.05 -11.65 -5.78
C GLY A 107 3.36 -12.08 -4.49
N HIS A 108 4.11 -12.20 -3.39
CA HIS A 108 3.62 -12.68 -2.11
C HIS A 108 4.13 -11.79 -0.95
N PRO A 109 3.34 -11.47 0.09
CA PRO A 109 3.77 -10.56 1.16
C PRO A 109 5.08 -11.00 1.85
N LEU A 110 5.21 -12.30 2.14
CA LEU A 110 6.38 -12.85 2.84
C LEU A 110 7.55 -13.24 1.91
N LEU A 111 7.30 -13.38 0.60
CA LEU A 111 8.28 -13.85 -0.39
C LEU A 111 8.29 -12.91 -1.61
N GLY A 112 9.39 -12.20 -1.81
CA GLY A 112 9.49 -11.17 -2.85
C GLY A 112 10.00 -11.69 -4.19
N ALA A 113 10.94 -12.64 -4.16
CA ALA A 113 11.63 -13.11 -5.37
C ALA A 113 11.90 -14.61 -5.33
N ALA A 114 12.10 -15.20 -6.51
CA ALA A 114 12.50 -16.58 -6.70
C ALA A 114 13.68 -16.69 -7.67
N VAL A 115 14.55 -17.66 -7.40
CA VAL A 115 15.73 -17.97 -8.22
C VAL A 115 15.70 -19.45 -8.54
N GLU A 116 15.49 -19.78 -9.80
CA GLU A 116 15.67 -21.15 -10.28
C GLU A 116 17.17 -21.44 -10.42
N LEU A 117 17.64 -22.52 -9.80
CA LEU A 117 19.05 -22.87 -9.81
C LEU A 117 19.41 -23.48 -11.17
N ALA A 118 20.34 -22.83 -11.87
CA ALA A 118 20.87 -23.34 -13.13
C ALA A 118 21.38 -24.79 -12.96
N GLY A 119 20.97 -25.67 -13.87
CA GLY A 119 21.28 -27.10 -13.81
C GLY A 119 20.19 -27.95 -13.14
N GLY A 120 19.03 -27.36 -12.80
CA GLY A 120 17.86 -28.10 -12.31
C GLY A 120 17.93 -28.47 -10.83
N ALA A 121 18.89 -27.91 -10.08
CA ALA A 121 19.08 -28.26 -8.66
C ALA A 121 17.93 -27.81 -7.73
N GLY A 122 16.93 -27.09 -8.26
CA GLY A 122 15.74 -26.68 -7.54
C GLY A 122 15.44 -25.18 -7.65
N LEU A 123 14.66 -24.69 -6.69
CA LEU A 123 14.18 -23.31 -6.62
C LEU A 123 14.48 -22.73 -5.25
N VAL A 124 14.92 -21.47 -5.19
CA VAL A 124 15.02 -20.71 -3.94
C VAL A 124 14.08 -19.51 -4.00
N CYS A 125 13.05 -19.50 -3.15
CA CYS A 125 12.25 -18.31 -2.89
C CYS A 125 12.85 -17.53 -1.72
N THR A 126 12.89 -16.20 -1.81
CA THR A 126 13.51 -15.33 -0.81
C THR A 126 12.59 -14.18 -0.42
N GLY A 127 12.69 -13.77 0.84
CA GLY A 127 11.89 -12.70 1.42
C GLY A 127 12.61 -11.99 2.55
N ARG A 128 11.98 -10.91 3.04
CA ARG A 128 12.48 -10.13 4.17
C ARG A 128 11.36 -9.83 5.14
N LEU A 129 11.45 -10.41 6.33
CA LEU A 129 10.46 -10.27 7.39
C LEU A 129 10.88 -9.19 8.39
N SER A 130 9.93 -8.41 8.84
CA SER A 130 10.12 -7.38 9.87
C SER A 130 8.75 -6.94 10.39
N VAL A 131 8.66 -6.69 11.70
CA VAL A 131 7.45 -6.09 12.30
C VAL A 131 7.17 -4.67 11.79
N ARG A 132 8.12 -4.03 11.10
CA ARG A 132 7.89 -2.72 10.44
C ARG A 132 7.16 -2.84 9.11
N THR A 133 7.40 -3.92 8.37
CA THR A 133 6.78 -4.15 7.06
C THR A 133 5.55 -5.03 7.16
N HIS A 134 5.47 -5.85 8.21
CA HIS A 134 4.35 -6.73 8.53
C HIS A 134 3.94 -6.50 10.00
N PRO A 135 3.23 -5.40 10.31
CA PRO A 135 2.89 -5.05 11.69
C PRO A 135 2.18 -6.14 12.46
N TRP A 136 1.32 -6.92 11.78
CA TRP A 136 0.60 -8.05 12.36
C TRP A 136 1.54 -9.13 12.95
N LEU A 137 2.78 -9.27 12.47
CA LEU A 137 3.73 -10.22 13.05
C LEU A 137 4.03 -9.92 14.52
N ALA A 138 3.95 -8.64 14.94
CA ALA A 138 4.18 -8.24 16.32
C ALA A 138 3.16 -8.85 17.31
N ASP A 139 2.00 -9.29 16.81
CA ASP A 139 0.94 -9.86 17.62
C ASP A 139 1.12 -11.37 17.89
N HIS A 140 2.13 -12.04 17.32
CA HIS A 140 2.42 -13.45 17.62
C HIS A 140 3.58 -13.58 18.61
N VAL A 141 3.30 -13.35 19.90
CA VAL A 141 4.29 -13.43 20.98
C VAL A 141 4.17 -14.75 21.74
N VAL A 142 5.29 -15.46 21.87
CA VAL A 142 5.40 -16.68 22.69
C VAL A 142 6.65 -16.58 23.55
N GLY A 143 6.51 -16.80 24.86
CA GLY A 143 7.63 -16.67 25.80
C GLY A 143 8.24 -15.26 25.84
N GLY A 144 7.45 -14.23 25.51
CA GLY A 144 7.90 -12.84 25.44
C GLY A 144 8.68 -12.47 24.16
N ALA A 145 8.86 -13.40 23.22
CA ALA A 145 9.51 -13.17 21.94
C ALA A 145 8.48 -13.13 20.80
N VAL A 146 8.67 -12.23 19.84
CA VAL A 146 7.89 -12.19 18.60
C VAL A 146 8.37 -13.33 17.71
N LEU A 147 7.51 -14.31 17.44
CA LEU A 147 7.83 -15.47 16.61
C LEU A 147 7.02 -15.45 15.32
N LEU A 148 7.61 -15.90 14.21
CA LEU A 148 6.81 -16.26 13.04
C LEU A 148 5.84 -17.41 13.45
N PRO A 149 4.52 -17.28 13.24
CA PRO A 149 3.59 -18.36 13.51
C PRO A 149 3.89 -19.59 12.64
N GLY A 150 3.54 -20.78 13.13
CA GLY A 150 3.66 -22.03 12.38
C GLY A 150 2.96 -21.96 11.01
N THR A 151 1.80 -21.30 10.95
CA THR A 151 1.06 -21.05 9.70
C THR A 151 1.80 -20.15 8.73
N GLY A 152 2.69 -19.26 9.19
CA GLY A 152 3.54 -18.45 8.34
C GLY A 152 4.57 -19.29 7.57
N PHE A 153 5.08 -20.37 8.17
CA PHE A 153 5.92 -21.33 7.45
C PHE A 153 5.11 -22.10 6.40
N VAL A 154 3.91 -22.57 6.75
CA VAL A 154 3.01 -23.26 5.82
C VAL A 154 2.72 -22.38 4.60
N GLU A 155 2.35 -21.11 4.83
CA GLU A 155 2.07 -20.15 3.77
C GLU A 155 3.26 -19.97 2.81
N MET A 156 4.47 -19.74 3.35
CA MET A 156 5.67 -19.59 2.54
C MET A 156 6.01 -20.86 1.74
N VAL A 157 5.83 -22.03 2.34
CA VAL A 157 6.12 -23.33 1.71
C VAL A 157 5.14 -23.63 0.59
N VAL A 158 3.83 -23.47 0.83
CA VAL A 158 2.79 -23.66 -0.20
C VAL A 158 3.03 -22.69 -1.36
N ARG A 159 3.28 -21.41 -1.07
CA ARG A 159 3.56 -20.42 -2.12
C ARG A 159 4.79 -20.75 -2.95
N ALA A 160 5.86 -21.25 -2.32
CA ALA A 160 7.04 -21.71 -3.03
C ALA A 160 6.72 -22.95 -3.89
N GLY A 161 5.95 -23.89 -3.36
CA GLY A 161 5.47 -25.07 -4.08
C GLY A 161 4.65 -24.72 -5.32
N ASP A 162 3.76 -23.73 -5.24
CA ASP A 162 2.98 -23.23 -6.38
C ASP A 162 3.86 -22.79 -7.55
N GLN A 163 5.05 -22.23 -7.29
CA GLN A 163 5.98 -21.80 -8.35
C GLN A 163 6.45 -22.97 -9.23
N VAL A 164 6.39 -24.19 -8.71
CA VAL A 164 6.85 -25.43 -9.39
C VAL A 164 5.71 -26.44 -9.58
N GLY A 165 4.46 -26.03 -9.43
CA GLY A 165 3.28 -26.90 -9.58
C GLY A 165 3.08 -27.90 -8.44
N CYS A 166 3.74 -27.72 -7.31
CA CYS A 166 3.64 -28.56 -6.11
C CYS A 166 2.84 -27.86 -4.99
N GLY A 167 1.55 -27.62 -5.24
CA GLY A 167 0.68 -26.88 -4.31
C GLY A 167 0.21 -27.64 -3.07
N LEU A 168 0.55 -28.94 -2.93
CA LEU A 168 0.20 -29.74 -1.76
C LEU A 168 1.39 -29.84 -0.80
N LEU A 169 1.18 -29.44 0.45
CA LEU A 169 2.12 -29.71 1.55
C LEU A 169 1.78 -31.06 2.20
N GLU A 170 2.60 -32.09 1.99
CA GLU A 170 2.36 -33.41 2.58
C GLU A 170 2.78 -33.45 4.05
N GLU A 171 3.93 -32.86 4.36
CA GLU A 171 4.44 -32.76 5.73
C GLU A 171 5.31 -31.53 5.93
N LEU A 172 5.32 -31.01 7.16
CA LEU A 172 6.21 -29.95 7.59
C LEU A 172 6.60 -30.16 9.05
N THR A 173 7.90 -30.32 9.28
CA THR A 173 8.49 -30.39 10.62
C THR A 173 9.09 -29.04 10.98
N LEU A 174 8.63 -28.44 12.07
CA LEU A 174 9.23 -27.22 12.63
C LEU A 174 10.34 -27.61 13.62
N GLN A 175 11.56 -27.19 13.32
CA GLN A 175 12.79 -27.58 14.03
C GLN A 175 13.23 -26.50 15.03
N ALA A 176 13.13 -25.23 14.65
CA ALA A 176 13.54 -24.10 15.46
C ALA A 176 12.62 -22.88 15.24
N PRO A 177 12.27 -22.13 16.30
CA PRO A 177 11.46 -20.92 16.15
C PRO A 177 12.22 -19.86 15.35
N LEU A 178 11.53 -19.15 14.46
CA LEU A 178 12.05 -17.95 13.82
C LEU A 178 11.63 -16.73 14.65
N VAL A 179 12.61 -16.13 15.32
CA VAL A 179 12.41 -14.94 16.16
C VAL A 179 12.58 -13.69 15.33
N LEU A 180 11.60 -12.78 15.40
CA LEU A 180 11.66 -11.47 14.75
C LEU A 180 12.17 -10.41 15.73
N PRO A 181 13.15 -9.58 15.35
CA PRO A 181 13.63 -8.51 16.21
C PRO A 181 12.53 -7.48 16.54
N ALA A 182 12.33 -7.22 17.84
CA ALA A 182 11.33 -6.26 18.30
C ALA A 182 11.63 -4.80 17.90
N ASP A 183 12.90 -4.48 17.61
CA ASP A 183 13.32 -3.17 17.10
C ASP A 183 12.96 -2.96 15.61
N GLY A 184 12.40 -3.98 14.95
CA GLY A 184 12.02 -3.93 13.55
C GLY A 184 13.18 -4.12 12.58
N SER A 185 14.38 -4.48 13.04
CA SER A 185 15.42 -4.98 12.14
C SER A 185 14.93 -6.21 11.37
N GLY A 186 15.45 -6.39 10.16
CA GLY A 186 14.93 -7.40 9.24
C GLY A 186 15.52 -8.78 9.48
N VAL A 187 14.79 -9.78 9.02
CA VAL A 187 15.26 -11.16 8.89
C VAL A 187 15.13 -11.56 7.43
N GLN A 188 16.23 -12.00 6.82
CA GLN A 188 16.20 -12.62 5.50
C GLN A 188 15.68 -14.05 5.66
N VAL A 189 14.76 -14.45 4.80
CA VAL A 189 14.23 -15.82 4.76
C VAL A 189 14.46 -16.44 3.39
N GLN A 190 14.73 -17.74 3.37
CA GLN A 190 14.80 -18.53 2.16
C GLN A 190 13.96 -19.80 2.32
N VAL A 191 13.17 -20.10 1.29
CA VAL A 191 12.52 -21.39 1.11
C VAL A 191 13.24 -22.07 -0.05
N VAL A 192 13.86 -23.21 0.23
CA VAL A 192 14.65 -23.98 -0.72
C VAL A 192 13.86 -25.23 -1.08
N LEU A 193 13.53 -25.38 -2.36
CA LEU A 193 12.95 -26.57 -2.94
C LEU A 193 14.04 -27.31 -3.70
N ALA A 194 14.20 -28.60 -3.44
CA ALA A 194 15.12 -29.44 -4.22
C ALA A 194 14.58 -29.74 -5.63
N ASP A 195 15.37 -30.46 -6.42
CA ASP A 195 14.89 -31.04 -7.68
C ASP A 195 13.74 -32.04 -7.43
N VAL A 196 12.97 -32.30 -8.48
CA VAL A 196 11.84 -33.22 -8.46
C VAL A 196 12.35 -34.66 -8.35
N ASP A 197 11.71 -35.45 -7.50
CA ASP A 197 11.95 -36.89 -7.43
C ASP A 197 11.14 -37.67 -8.50
N GLU A 198 11.24 -39.00 -8.48
CA GLU A 198 10.54 -39.86 -9.44
C GLU A 198 9.01 -39.78 -9.34
N ASP A 199 8.48 -39.36 -8.18
CA ASP A 199 7.05 -39.27 -7.88
C ASP A 199 6.49 -37.85 -8.05
N GLY A 200 7.30 -36.91 -8.56
CA GLY A 200 6.90 -35.52 -8.73
C GLY A 200 7.00 -34.68 -7.46
N ARG A 201 7.51 -35.23 -6.35
CA ARG A 201 7.63 -34.54 -5.06
C ARG A 201 8.94 -33.77 -4.99
N ARG A 202 9.00 -32.83 -4.05
CA ARG A 202 10.21 -32.05 -3.76
C ARG A 202 10.36 -31.91 -2.25
N THR A 203 11.59 -32.09 -1.76
CA THR A 203 11.91 -31.68 -0.39
C THR A 203 11.93 -30.16 -0.32
N VAL A 204 11.49 -29.64 0.83
CA VAL A 204 11.48 -28.20 1.11
C VAL A 204 12.16 -27.92 2.44
N GLU A 205 12.93 -26.84 2.49
CA GLU A 205 13.58 -26.37 3.71
C GLU A 205 13.40 -24.86 3.85
N VAL A 206 13.17 -24.39 5.09
CA VAL A 206 13.02 -22.96 5.38
C VAL A 206 14.15 -22.50 6.29
N PHE A 207 14.88 -21.48 5.83
CA PHE A 207 16.01 -20.90 6.52
C PHE A 207 15.81 -19.43 6.81
N SER A 208 16.46 -18.92 7.86
CA SER A 208 16.56 -17.49 8.08
C SER A 208 17.92 -17.05 8.63
N ARG A 209 18.19 -15.75 8.50
CA ARG A 209 19.31 -15.07 9.17
C ARG A 209 19.01 -13.58 9.36
N PRO A 210 19.67 -12.87 10.28
CA PRO A 210 19.53 -11.43 10.41
C PRO A 210 19.90 -10.68 9.12
N ASP A 211 19.13 -9.64 8.79
CA ASP A 211 19.38 -8.74 7.66
C ASP A 211 20.33 -7.60 8.07
N ALA A 212 21.59 -7.93 8.36
CA ALA A 212 22.64 -6.95 8.62
C ALA A 212 23.75 -7.06 7.57
N ALA A 213 24.24 -5.91 7.09
CA ALA A 213 25.28 -5.84 6.05
C ALA A 213 26.57 -6.60 6.42
N ASP A 214 26.84 -6.74 7.73
CA ASP A 214 28.01 -7.42 8.28
C ASP A 214 27.66 -8.78 8.91
N ALA A 215 26.49 -9.35 8.63
CA ALA A 215 26.10 -10.65 9.19
C ALA A 215 26.94 -11.79 8.57
N GLN A 216 28.05 -12.16 9.22
CA GLN A 216 28.70 -13.46 9.05
C GLN A 216 27.94 -14.63 9.72
N GLN A 217 26.75 -14.38 10.26
CA GLN A 217 25.95 -15.45 10.86
C GLN A 217 25.44 -16.41 9.78
N GLY A 218 25.60 -17.72 10.05
CA GLY A 218 25.09 -18.78 9.20
C GLY A 218 23.57 -18.79 9.17
N TRP A 219 23.02 -19.43 8.14
CA TRP A 219 21.60 -19.71 8.04
C TRP A 219 21.16 -20.66 9.15
N VAL A 220 20.03 -20.37 9.78
CA VAL A 220 19.36 -21.26 10.74
C VAL A 220 18.22 -21.94 10.00
N GLN A 221 18.15 -23.27 10.08
CA GLN A 221 17.03 -24.04 9.57
C GLN A 221 15.89 -24.01 10.58
N HIS A 222 14.70 -23.66 10.10
CA HIS A 222 13.49 -23.55 10.92
C HIS A 222 12.49 -24.65 10.62
N ALA A 223 12.43 -25.08 9.36
CA ALA A 223 11.51 -26.12 8.95
C ALA A 223 12.08 -26.98 7.82
N SER A 224 11.60 -28.21 7.74
CA SER A 224 11.83 -29.14 6.62
C SER A 224 10.57 -29.92 6.32
N GLY A 225 10.34 -30.30 5.07
CA GLY A 225 9.15 -31.03 4.68
C GLY A 225 9.17 -31.53 3.25
N VAL A 226 8.00 -31.91 2.76
CA VAL A 226 7.79 -32.40 1.39
C VAL A 226 6.57 -31.72 0.79
N VAL A 227 6.73 -31.22 -0.44
CA VAL A 227 5.63 -30.72 -1.28
C VAL A 227 5.43 -31.63 -2.48
N ALA A 228 4.19 -31.73 -2.94
CA ALA A 228 3.77 -32.60 -4.03
C ALA A 228 2.77 -31.89 -4.95
N PRO A 229 2.54 -32.38 -6.18
CA PRO A 229 1.46 -31.92 -7.04
C PRO A 229 0.10 -32.08 -6.34
N ALA A 230 -0.75 -31.06 -6.45
CA ALA A 230 -2.09 -31.08 -5.89
C ALA A 230 -3.06 -31.85 -6.80
N GLU A 231 -2.91 -33.17 -6.91
CA GLU A 231 -3.88 -34.02 -7.62
C GLU A 231 -4.89 -34.65 -6.65
N GLY A 232 -6.18 -34.33 -6.85
CA GLY A 232 -7.28 -35.19 -6.38
C GLY A 232 -7.52 -35.29 -4.87
N THR A 233 -7.03 -34.36 -4.05
CA THR A 233 -7.38 -34.30 -2.62
C THR A 233 -8.84 -33.88 -2.44
N ALA A 234 -9.74 -34.87 -2.47
CA ALA A 234 -11.10 -34.73 -1.98
C ALA A 234 -11.03 -34.51 -0.46
N VAL A 235 -11.07 -33.25 -0.03
CA VAL A 235 -11.28 -32.93 1.38
C VAL A 235 -12.65 -33.50 1.76
N ALA A 236 -12.77 -34.13 2.94
CA ALA A 236 -14.04 -34.59 3.47
C ALA A 236 -14.93 -33.38 3.80
N GLU A 237 -15.56 -32.79 2.78
CA GLU A 237 -16.47 -31.64 2.90
C GLU A 237 -17.69 -31.96 3.79
N GLU A 238 -18.02 -33.24 3.95
CA GLU A 238 -19.22 -33.70 4.64
C GLU A 238 -19.30 -33.24 6.11
N ASP A 239 -18.17 -33.13 6.82
CA ASP A 239 -18.15 -32.70 8.23
C ASP A 239 -18.29 -31.18 8.41
N PHE A 240 -18.03 -30.39 7.38
CA PHE A 240 -18.13 -28.91 7.42
C PHE A 240 -19.40 -28.36 6.74
N ALA A 241 -20.20 -29.22 6.10
CA ALA A 241 -21.41 -28.80 5.37
C ALA A 241 -22.55 -28.30 6.28
N VAL A 242 -22.51 -28.58 7.59
CA VAL A 242 -23.54 -28.17 8.56
C VAL A 242 -22.90 -27.43 9.73
N TRP A 243 -23.28 -26.15 9.91
CA TRP A 243 -22.74 -25.29 10.97
C TRP A 243 -23.85 -24.62 11.80
N PRO A 244 -23.77 -24.60 13.15
CA PRO A 244 -22.79 -25.32 13.98
C PRO A 244 -22.96 -26.85 13.87
N PRO A 245 -21.92 -27.64 14.18
CA PRO A 245 -21.96 -29.10 14.04
C PRO A 245 -23.08 -29.72 14.88
N ARG A 246 -23.78 -30.70 14.31
CA ARG A 246 -24.85 -31.45 15.02
C ARG A 246 -24.27 -32.27 16.15
N ASP A 247 -25.07 -32.44 17.21
CA ASP A 247 -24.73 -33.24 18.38
C ASP A 247 -23.43 -32.81 19.08
N ALA A 248 -23.06 -31.53 18.91
CA ALA A 248 -21.89 -30.92 19.53
C ALA A 248 -22.28 -29.97 20.66
N THR A 249 -21.48 -29.95 21.73
CA THR A 249 -21.66 -29.04 22.86
C THR A 249 -20.74 -27.84 22.73
N VAL A 250 -21.25 -26.64 22.99
CA VAL A 250 -20.44 -25.42 23.03
C VAL A 250 -19.38 -25.53 24.12
N VAL A 251 -18.14 -25.15 23.79
CA VAL A 251 -17.04 -25.00 24.72
C VAL A 251 -16.90 -23.51 25.03
N ASP A 252 -16.92 -23.17 26.33
CA ASP A 252 -16.70 -21.79 26.75
C ASP A 252 -15.23 -21.40 26.51
N VAL A 253 -15.04 -20.40 25.66
CA VAL A 253 -13.73 -19.83 25.30
C VAL A 253 -13.54 -18.42 25.88
N THR A 254 -14.44 -17.99 26.76
CA THR A 254 -14.33 -16.69 27.44
C THR A 254 -13.02 -16.61 28.21
N GLY A 255 -12.25 -15.55 27.99
CA GLY A 255 -10.97 -15.35 28.66
C GLY A 255 -9.83 -16.28 28.21
N ILE A 256 -10.00 -17.07 27.13
CA ILE A 256 -8.98 -18.03 26.66
C ILE A 256 -7.62 -17.36 26.38
N TYR A 257 -7.64 -16.15 25.80
CA TYR A 257 -6.41 -15.41 25.48
C TYR A 257 -5.79 -14.75 26.73
N GLU A 258 -6.60 -14.30 27.68
CA GLU A 258 -6.11 -13.78 28.98
C GLU A 258 -5.45 -14.88 29.80
N ALA A 259 -6.06 -16.07 29.84
CA ALA A 259 -5.49 -17.26 30.46
C ALA A 259 -4.21 -17.71 29.75
N GLY A 260 -4.19 -17.67 28.41
CA GLY A 260 -3.02 -17.97 27.58
C GLY A 260 -1.85 -17.02 27.81
N ALA A 261 -2.11 -15.73 28.01
CA ALA A 261 -1.09 -14.74 28.35
C ALA A 261 -0.38 -15.06 29.67
N GLY A 262 -1.12 -15.56 30.67
CA GLY A 262 -0.55 -16.10 31.91
C GLY A 262 0.30 -17.35 31.72
N ALA A 263 0.10 -18.08 30.61
CA ALA A 263 0.82 -19.29 30.23
C ALA A 263 1.91 -19.05 29.15
N SER A 264 2.34 -17.80 28.94
CA SER A 264 3.37 -17.37 27.97
C SER A 264 2.94 -17.19 26.51
N TYR A 265 1.63 -17.24 26.20
CA TYR A 265 1.08 -16.92 24.87
C TYR A 265 0.54 -15.49 24.85
N GLY A 266 1.37 -14.54 24.41
CA GLY A 266 1.05 -13.12 24.34
C GLY A 266 0.43 -12.72 23.01
N TYR A 267 -0.61 -13.42 22.55
CA TYR A 267 -1.24 -13.10 21.27
C TYR A 267 -1.91 -11.73 21.30
N GLY A 268 -1.53 -10.85 20.37
CA GLY A 268 -2.16 -9.57 20.10
C GLY A 268 -3.38 -9.72 19.19
N PRO A 269 -4.06 -8.60 18.87
CA PRO A 269 -5.35 -8.60 18.17
C PRO A 269 -5.38 -9.46 16.92
N ALA A 270 -4.35 -9.41 16.05
CA ALA A 270 -4.31 -10.18 14.80
C ALA A 270 -4.39 -11.70 14.99
N PHE A 271 -3.99 -12.22 16.17
CA PHE A 271 -4.00 -13.65 16.49
C PHE A 271 -5.15 -14.06 17.43
N GLN A 272 -6.08 -13.13 17.72
CA GLN A 272 -7.25 -13.37 18.55
C GLN A 272 -8.53 -13.61 17.72
N GLY A 273 -8.44 -14.48 16.70
CA GLY A 273 -9.54 -14.74 15.76
C GLY A 273 -10.56 -15.79 16.19
N LEU A 274 -10.36 -16.50 17.31
CA LEU A 274 -11.27 -17.57 17.75
C LEU A 274 -12.62 -17.00 18.21
N ARG A 275 -13.69 -17.36 17.52
CA ARG A 275 -15.06 -16.88 17.81
C ARG A 275 -15.85 -17.86 18.66
N ALA A 276 -15.77 -19.15 18.36
CA ALA A 276 -16.52 -20.18 19.05
C ALA A 276 -15.85 -21.56 18.87
N VAL A 277 -16.08 -22.45 19.84
CA VAL A 277 -15.62 -23.84 19.78
C VAL A 277 -16.76 -24.78 20.18
N TRP A 278 -16.87 -25.91 19.50
CA TRP A 278 -17.80 -26.99 19.82
C TRP A 278 -17.05 -28.31 19.95
N ARG A 279 -17.54 -29.21 20.81
CA ARG A 279 -17.01 -30.56 21.00
C ARG A 279 -18.05 -31.62 20.65
N ARG A 280 -17.67 -32.63 19.87
CA ARG A 280 -18.46 -33.83 19.58
C ARG A 280 -17.60 -35.08 19.81
N GLY A 281 -17.78 -35.74 20.95
CA GLY A 281 -16.85 -36.81 21.35
C GLY A 281 -15.43 -36.26 21.55
N GLU A 282 -14.47 -36.79 20.78
CA GLU A 282 -13.07 -36.33 20.77
C GLU A 282 -12.83 -35.20 19.76
N ASP A 283 -13.78 -34.92 18.85
CA ASP A 283 -13.62 -33.91 17.81
C ASP A 283 -13.87 -32.50 18.37
N LEU A 284 -13.02 -31.55 17.96
CA LEU A 284 -13.19 -30.12 18.21
C LEU A 284 -13.41 -29.39 16.90
N PHE A 285 -14.42 -28.54 16.88
CA PHE A 285 -14.76 -27.64 15.78
C PHE A 285 -14.56 -26.21 16.26
N ALA A 286 -13.92 -25.38 15.44
CA ALA A 286 -13.65 -23.99 15.77
C ALA A 286 -14.15 -23.06 14.67
N GLU A 287 -14.81 -21.98 15.08
CA GLU A 287 -15.06 -20.83 14.22
C GLU A 287 -13.94 -19.83 14.43
N VAL A 288 -13.20 -19.52 13.36
CA VAL A 288 -12.10 -18.56 13.40
C VAL A 288 -12.35 -17.52 12.31
N ALA A 289 -12.29 -16.25 12.69
CA ALA A 289 -12.46 -15.14 11.76
C ALA A 289 -11.40 -14.07 12.03
N LEU A 290 -10.83 -13.52 10.97
CA LEU A 290 -9.90 -12.42 11.07
C LEU A 290 -10.61 -11.21 11.72
N PRO A 291 -10.00 -10.54 12.72
CA PRO A 291 -10.57 -9.32 13.28
C PRO A 291 -10.67 -8.21 12.22
N GLU A 292 -11.79 -7.48 12.22
CA GLU A 292 -12.10 -6.47 11.20
C GLU A 292 -11.01 -5.39 11.07
N ASP A 293 -10.40 -5.00 12.19
CA ASP A 293 -9.34 -3.98 12.23
C ASP A 293 -8.02 -4.42 11.57
N VAL A 294 -7.85 -5.73 11.31
CA VAL A 294 -6.64 -6.31 10.71
C VAL A 294 -6.86 -6.74 9.26
N ALA A 295 -8.12 -6.80 8.81
CA ALA A 295 -8.48 -7.28 7.47
C ALA A 295 -7.92 -6.42 6.33
N ALA A 296 -7.66 -5.12 6.56
CA ALA A 296 -7.08 -4.23 5.56
C ALA A 296 -5.56 -4.43 5.36
N ASP A 297 -4.88 -5.03 6.34
CA ASP A 297 -3.43 -5.26 6.34
C ASP A 297 -3.06 -6.75 6.09
N ALA A 298 -4.07 -7.61 6.00
CA ALA A 298 -3.93 -9.00 5.57
C ALA A 298 -3.77 -9.03 4.04
N GLY A 299 -2.80 -9.82 3.57
CA GLY A 299 -2.37 -9.89 2.16
C GLY A 299 -3.45 -10.28 1.17
#